data_AF-A0A385SHG9-F1
#
_entry.id   AF-A0A385SHG9-F1
#
_cell.length_a   1.000
_cell.length_b   1.000
_cell.length_c   1.000
_cell.angle_alpha   90.00
_cell.angle_beta   90.00
_cell.angle_gamma   90.00
#
_symmetry.space_group_name_H-M   'P 1'
#
loop_
_entity.id
_entity.type
_entity.pdbx_description
1 polymer ?
#
loop_
_entity_poly.entity_id
_entity_poly.type
_entity_poly.pdbx_seq_one_letter_code
_entity_poly.pdbx_strand_id
1 'polypeptide(L)'
;MKTLRDHINLPYAPIFNVPYRIAYLVFTWLVTSLILNAYTQLLSPLVPASHLTRELSICGGQILFQSVVAILANKNKALAYLCNMMTISFVGALLLLPGLIFTHGTYSAEGHLAWFMIVVGMMFLAHIQRVKLLEMPWYMSLTWVLYRVMVLWIIL
;
A
#
# COMPACT_ATOMS: atom_id res chain seq x y z
N MET A 1 6.54 -20.82 -37.38
CA MET A 1 7.07 -20.49 -36.05
C MET A 1 6.94 -18.98 -35.88
N LYS A 2 5.96 -18.50 -35.11
CA LYS A 2 5.76 -17.04 -34.90
C LYS A 2 6.87 -16.51 -34.01
N THR A 3 7.39 -15.33 -34.31
CA THR A 3 8.52 -14.73 -33.57
C THR A 3 8.02 -14.00 -32.33
N LEU A 4 8.86 -13.86 -31.29
CA LEU A 4 8.51 -13.15 -30.04
C LEU A 4 8.04 -11.70 -30.27
N ARG A 5 8.35 -11.10 -31.43
CA ARG A 5 7.89 -9.78 -31.83
C ARG A 5 6.38 -9.76 -32.19
N ASP A 6 5.82 -10.90 -32.60
CA ASP A 6 4.40 -11.05 -32.95
C ASP A 6 3.48 -11.12 -31.73
N HIS A 7 4.01 -11.39 -30.53
CA HIS A 7 3.27 -11.38 -29.27
C HIS A 7 3.22 -9.99 -28.59
N ILE A 8 4.06 -9.04 -29.02
CA ILE A 8 4.10 -7.68 -28.46
C ILE A 8 2.95 -6.82 -29.02
N ASN A 9 2.38 -7.21 -30.17
CA ASN A 9 1.19 -6.60 -30.78
C ASN A 9 -0.10 -7.39 -30.50
N LEU A 10 -0.30 -7.84 -29.25
CA LEU A 10 -1.60 -8.37 -28.86
C LEU A 10 -2.56 -7.18 -28.61
N PRO A 11 -3.68 -7.05 -29.37
CA PRO A 11 -4.75 -6.07 -29.08
C PRO A 11 -5.47 -6.32 -27.74
N TYR A 12 -5.00 -7.30 -26.96
CA TYR A 12 -5.52 -7.77 -25.68
C TYR A 12 -4.58 -7.46 -24.49
N ALA A 13 -3.59 -6.58 -24.65
CA ALA A 13 -3.09 -5.90 -23.46
C ALA A 13 -4.26 -5.03 -22.96
N PRO A 14 -4.84 -5.24 -21.76
CA PRO A 14 -5.89 -4.36 -21.28
C PRO A 14 -5.26 -2.97 -21.13
N ILE A 15 -5.54 -2.10 -22.10
CA ILE A 15 -5.28 -0.66 -22.03
C ILE A 15 -6.25 -0.17 -20.97
N PHE A 16 -5.92 -0.40 -19.70
CA PHE A 16 -6.66 0.20 -18.60
C PHE A 16 -6.50 1.70 -18.76
N ASN A 17 -7.58 2.37 -19.20
CA ASN A 17 -7.56 3.80 -19.43
C ASN A 17 -7.13 4.50 -18.14
N VAL A 18 -6.31 5.54 -18.27
CA VAL A 18 -5.80 6.35 -17.16
C VAL A 18 -6.88 6.72 -16.13
N PRO A 19 -8.11 7.10 -16.51
CA PRO A 19 -9.18 7.41 -15.55
C PRO A 19 -9.50 6.26 -14.59
N TYR A 20 -9.53 5.00 -15.05
CA TYR A 20 -9.79 3.85 -14.19
C TYR A 20 -8.67 3.64 -13.16
N ARG A 21 -7.42 3.87 -13.56
CA ARG A 21 -6.27 3.73 -12.66
C ARG A 21 -6.29 4.79 -11.57
N ILE A 22 -6.65 6.02 -11.92
CA ILE A 22 -6.83 7.11 -10.95
C ILE A 22 -8.01 6.81 -10.02
N ALA A 23 -9.15 6.39 -10.56
CA ALA A 23 -10.31 6.00 -9.75
C ALA A 23 -9.97 4.85 -8.78
N TYR A 24 -9.20 3.86 -9.24
CA TYR A 24 -8.71 2.77 -8.40
C TYR A 24 -7.77 3.26 -7.29
N LEU A 25 -6.85 4.18 -7.58
CA LEU A 25 -5.98 4.77 -6.56
C LEU A 25 -6.78 5.50 -5.48
N VAL A 26 -7.77 6.30 -5.88
CA VAL A 26 -8.65 7.01 -4.94
C VAL A 26 -9.48 6.03 -4.11
N PHE A 27 -10.09 5.04 -4.74
CA PHE A 27 -10.89 4.02 -4.06
C PHE A 27 -10.06 3.27 -3.01
N THR A 28 -8.91 2.71 -3.43
CA THR A 28 -8.05 1.96 -2.52
C THR A 28 -7.49 2.83 -1.41
N TRP A 29 -7.15 4.09 -1.68
CA TRP A 29 -6.71 5.05 -0.67
C TRP A 29 -7.77 5.25 0.41
N LEU A 30 -9.02 5.54 0.02
CA LEU A 30 -10.11 5.79 0.95
C LEU A 30 -10.40 4.54 1.81
N VAL A 31 -10.54 3.37 1.18
CA VAL A 31 -10.86 2.15 1.91
C VAL A 31 -9.73 1.72 2.84
N THR A 32 -8.47 1.77 2.38
CA THR A 32 -7.31 1.50 3.24
C THR A 32 -7.27 2.43 4.45
N SER A 33 -7.54 3.73 4.25
CA SER A 33 -7.53 4.70 5.34
C SER A 33 -8.65 4.45 6.36
N LEU A 34 -9.84 4.07 5.89
CA LEU A 34 -10.98 3.71 6.77
C LEU A 34 -10.67 2.49 7.63
N ILE A 35 -10.11 1.44 7.03
CA ILE A 35 -9.76 0.21 7.76
C ILE A 35 -8.65 0.49 8.76
N LEU A 36 -7.59 1.21 8.37
CA LEU A 36 -6.50 1.60 9.28
C LEU A 36 -7.04 2.41 10.46
N ASN A 37 -7.91 3.39 10.22
CA ASN A 37 -8.51 4.20 11.27
C ASN A 37 -9.24 3.33 12.31
N ALA A 38 -10.07 2.38 11.84
CA ALA A 38 -10.75 1.44 12.73
C ALA A 38 -9.75 0.55 13.49
N TYR A 39 -8.72 0.05 12.80
CA TYR A 39 -7.73 -0.86 13.39
C TYR A 39 -6.86 -0.18 14.46
N THR A 40 -6.49 1.10 14.27
CA THR A 40 -5.65 1.82 15.23
C THR A 40 -6.28 1.95 16.63
N GLN A 41 -7.61 1.87 16.74
CA GLN A 41 -8.30 1.90 18.03
C GLN A 41 -7.94 0.68 18.90
N LEU A 42 -7.63 -0.46 18.26
CA LEU A 42 -7.26 -1.72 18.93
C LEU A 42 -5.80 -1.74 19.40
N LEU A 43 -4.99 -0.82 18.88
CA LEU A 43 -3.58 -0.69 19.22
C LEU A 43 -3.35 0.22 20.43
N SER A 44 -4.38 0.93 20.90
CA SER A 44 -4.29 1.77 22.09
C SER A 44 -4.12 0.90 23.35
N PRO A 45 -3.20 1.22 24.27
CA PRO A 45 -2.41 2.46 24.35
C PRO A 45 -1.02 2.37 23.68
N LEU A 46 -0.64 1.23 23.09
CA LEU A 46 0.71 1.02 22.51
C LEU A 46 1.01 1.96 21.34
N VAL A 47 0.00 2.23 20.51
CA VAL A 47 0.05 3.22 19.43
C VAL A 47 -1.11 4.19 19.62
N PRO A 48 -0.90 5.51 19.55
CA PRO A 48 -1.97 6.49 19.70
C PRO A 48 -3.09 6.24 18.69
N ALA A 49 -4.32 6.13 19.18
CA ALA A 49 -5.51 6.00 18.36
C ALA A 49 -5.55 7.10 17.29
N SER A 50 -5.95 6.72 16.07
CA SER A 50 -6.00 7.65 14.94
C SER A 50 -7.37 8.30 14.78
N HIS A 51 -7.37 9.40 14.05
CA HIS A 51 -8.59 9.95 13.46
C HIS A 51 -8.53 9.72 11.95
N LEU A 52 -9.71 9.65 11.32
CA LEU A 52 -9.81 9.39 9.89
C LEU A 52 -9.01 10.39 9.04
N THR A 53 -9.01 11.66 9.43
CA THR A 53 -8.21 12.71 8.77
C THR A 53 -6.72 12.41 8.79
N ARG A 54 -6.20 11.90 9.92
CA ARG A 54 -4.79 11.52 10.06
C ARG A 54 -4.46 10.36 9.11
N GLU A 55 -5.27 9.31 9.06
CA GLU A 55 -5.01 8.18 8.15
C GLU A 55 -5.13 8.56 6.67
N LEU A 56 -6.11 9.41 6.32
CA LEU A 56 -6.25 9.94 4.97
C LEU A 56 -5.00 10.74 4.57
N SER A 57 -4.50 11.61 5.44
CA SER A 57 -3.28 12.38 5.20
C SER A 57 -2.04 11.50 5.07
N ILE A 58 -1.90 10.48 5.93
CA ILE A 58 -0.76 9.55 5.89
C ILE A 58 -0.77 8.72 4.60
N CYS A 59 -1.91 8.10 4.26
CA CYS A 59 -1.99 7.27 3.07
C CYS A 59 -1.95 8.11 1.77
N GLY A 60 -2.57 9.29 1.78
CA GLY A 60 -2.54 10.21 0.64
C GLY A 60 -1.14 10.77 0.42
N GLY A 61 -0.47 11.17 1.51
CA GLY A 61 0.91 11.63 1.47
C GLY A 61 1.88 10.53 0.99
N GLN A 62 1.66 9.26 1.36
CA GLN A 62 2.42 8.13 0.81
C GLN A 62 2.29 8.06 -0.71
N ILE A 63 1.06 8.17 -1.25
CA ILE A 63 0.80 8.14 -2.69
C ILE A 63 1.51 9.31 -3.37
N LEU A 64 1.37 10.53 -2.83
CA LEU A 64 2.01 11.72 -3.40
C LEU A 64 3.54 11.62 -3.39
N PHE A 65 4.13 11.23 -2.26
CA PHE A 65 5.57 11.04 -2.12
C PHE A 65 6.09 9.99 -3.11
N GLN A 66 5.45 8.82 -3.16
CA GLN A 66 5.83 7.76 -4.08
C GLN A 66 5.56 8.12 -5.55
N SER A 67 4.61 9.01 -5.83
CA SER A 67 4.38 9.52 -7.19
C SER A 67 5.60 10.29 -7.68
N VAL A 68 6.13 11.20 -6.86
CA VAL A 68 7.34 11.96 -7.18
C VAL A 68 8.52 11.01 -7.41
N VAL A 69 8.79 10.11 -6.46
CA VAL A 69 9.91 9.15 -6.57
C VAL A 69 9.75 8.27 -7.82
N ALA A 70 8.55 7.76 -8.09
CA ALA A 70 8.31 6.87 -9.23
C ALA A 70 8.42 7.59 -10.59
N ILE A 71 8.00 8.85 -10.68
CA ILE A 71 8.14 9.66 -11.90
C ILE A 71 9.61 9.92 -12.18
N LEU A 72 10.39 10.27 -11.16
CA LEU A 72 11.84 10.48 -11.26
C LEU A 72 12.58 9.18 -11.64
N ALA A 73 12.14 8.04 -11.11
CA ALA A 73 12.71 6.73 -11.43
C ALA A 73 12.39 6.29 -12.87
N ASN A 74 11.10 6.29 -13.24
CA ASN A 74 10.64 5.94 -14.58
C ASN A 74 9.20 6.42 -14.80
N LYS A 75 9.03 7.59 -15.41
CA LYS A 75 7.72 8.19 -15.73
C LYS A 75 6.75 7.26 -16.46
N ASN A 76 7.25 6.38 -17.33
CA ASN A 76 6.40 5.49 -18.14
C ASN A 76 5.80 4.35 -17.29
N LYS A 77 6.50 3.95 -16.23
CA LYS A 77 6.07 2.89 -15.30
C LYS A 77 5.44 3.45 -14.02
N ALA A 78 5.53 4.75 -13.76
CA ALA A 78 5.11 5.39 -12.51
C ALA A 78 3.66 5.08 -12.13
N LEU A 79 2.71 5.27 -13.04
CA LEU A 79 1.29 4.99 -12.75
C LEU A 79 1.05 3.50 -12.48
N ALA A 80 1.70 2.60 -13.22
CA ALA A 80 1.60 1.16 -13.00
C ALA A 80 2.18 0.77 -11.63
N TYR A 81 3.31 1.36 -11.25
CA TYR A 81 3.93 1.20 -9.94
C TYR A 81 2.99 1.67 -8.81
N LEU A 82 2.42 2.87 -8.92
CA LEU A 82 1.51 3.41 -7.91
C LEU A 82 0.29 2.51 -7.69
N CYS A 83 -0.32 2.02 -8.78
CA CYS A 83 -1.44 1.09 -8.66
C CYS A 83 -1.01 -0.20 -7.96
N ASN A 84 0.15 -0.79 -8.30
CA ASN A 84 0.65 -2.00 -7.64
C ASN A 84 0.95 -1.77 -6.14
N MET A 85 1.56 -0.62 -5.80
CA MET A 85 1.83 -0.22 -4.42
C MET A 85 0.53 -0.09 -3.61
N MET A 86 -0.49 0.53 -4.21
CA MET A 86 -1.80 0.66 -3.56
C MET A 86 -2.54 -0.67 -3.46
N THR A 87 -2.41 -1.58 -4.44
CA THR A 87 -2.95 -2.94 -4.32
C THR A 87 -2.36 -3.67 -3.13
N ILE A 88 -1.04 -3.59 -2.91
CA ILE A 88 -0.40 -4.20 -1.73
C ILE A 88 -0.95 -3.59 -0.44
N SER A 89 -1.09 -2.27 -0.40
CA SER A 89 -1.64 -1.55 0.77
C SER A 89 -3.10 -1.89 1.04
N PHE A 90 -3.87 -2.08 -0.02
CA PHE A 90 -5.28 -2.47 0.05
C PHE A 90 -5.44 -3.91 0.54
N VAL A 91 -4.69 -4.85 -0.04
CA VAL A 91 -4.69 -6.26 0.42
C VAL A 91 -4.23 -6.33 1.88
N GLY A 92 -3.20 -5.58 2.25
CA GLY A 92 -2.77 -5.48 3.65
C GLY A 92 -3.89 -4.99 4.57
N ALA A 93 -4.60 -3.92 4.18
CA ALA A 93 -5.74 -3.44 4.94
C ALA A 93 -6.86 -4.50 5.04
N LEU A 94 -7.17 -5.22 3.97
CA LEU A 94 -8.14 -6.32 4.02
C LEU A 94 -7.71 -7.44 4.98
N LEU A 95 -6.41 -7.74 5.05
CA LEU A 95 -5.85 -8.71 6.01
C LEU A 95 -5.91 -8.22 7.46
N LEU A 96 -6.16 -6.94 7.71
CA LEU A 96 -6.44 -6.42 9.05
C LEU A 96 -7.90 -6.62 9.47
N LEU A 97 -8.84 -6.85 8.53
CA LEU A 97 -10.26 -7.06 8.85
C LEU A 97 -10.50 -8.26 9.79
N PRO A 98 -9.84 -9.43 9.64
CA PRO A 98 -9.95 -10.50 10.63
C PRO A 98 -9.60 -10.03 12.04
N GLY A 99 -8.56 -9.20 12.19
CA GLY A 99 -8.19 -8.63 13.48
C GLY A 99 -9.25 -7.67 14.05
N LEU A 100 -10.06 -7.02 13.20
CA LEU A 100 -11.22 -6.21 13.63
C LEU A 100 -12.41 -7.06 14.10
N ILE A 101 -12.50 -8.32 13.66
CA ILE A 101 -13.59 -9.22 14.07
C ILE A 101 -13.30 -9.83 15.45
N PHE A 102 -12.03 -10.05 15.80
CA PHE A 102 -11.64 -10.69 17.07
C PHE A 102 -11.46 -9.71 18.26
N THR A 103 -12.12 -8.54 18.20
CA THR A 103 -11.80 -7.35 19.01
C THR A 103 -12.38 -7.33 20.43
N HIS A 104 -13.39 -8.13 20.71
CA HIS A 104 -14.03 -8.13 22.03
C HIS A 104 -13.57 -9.33 22.86
N GLY A 105 -12.52 -9.12 23.68
CA GLY A 105 -12.11 -10.01 24.78
C GLY A 105 -11.15 -11.14 24.42
N THR A 106 -10.88 -11.38 23.13
CA THR A 106 -10.05 -12.51 22.69
C THR A 106 -8.56 -12.20 22.65
N TYR A 107 -8.16 -10.97 22.30
CA TYR A 107 -6.75 -10.59 22.15
C TYR A 107 -6.43 -9.23 22.78
N SER A 108 -5.24 -9.13 23.39
CA SER A 108 -4.71 -7.88 23.94
C SER A 108 -4.20 -6.93 22.86
N ALA A 109 -3.85 -5.69 23.22
CA ALA A 109 -3.29 -4.71 22.29
C ALA A 109 -1.97 -5.22 21.66
N GLU A 110 -1.17 -5.97 22.42
CA GLU A 110 0.06 -6.62 21.93
C GLU A 110 -0.23 -7.68 20.87
N GLY A 111 -1.33 -8.43 21.01
CA GLY A 111 -1.76 -9.43 20.02
C GLY A 111 -2.17 -8.79 18.70
N HIS A 112 -2.91 -7.67 18.76
CA HIS A 112 -3.26 -6.89 17.57
C HIS A 112 -2.03 -6.24 16.94
N LEU A 113 -1.08 -5.75 17.75
CA LEU A 113 0.20 -5.23 17.25
C LEU A 113 1.02 -6.32 16.55
N ALA A 114 1.09 -7.52 17.13
CA ALA A 114 1.77 -8.66 16.51
C ALA A 114 1.15 -9.02 15.15
N TRP A 115 -0.19 -9.06 15.06
CA TRP A 115 -0.90 -9.28 13.80
C TRP A 115 -0.59 -8.18 12.78
N PHE A 116 -0.64 -6.92 13.20
CA PHE A 116 -0.29 -5.78 12.35
C PHE A 116 1.13 -5.92 11.79
N MET A 117 2.11 -6.28 12.62
CA MET A 117 3.50 -6.45 12.19
C MET A 117 3.67 -7.61 11.19
N ILE A 118 2.93 -8.72 11.37
CA ILE A 118 2.90 -9.81 10.39
C ILE A 118 2.37 -9.31 9.04
N VAL A 119 1.26 -8.57 9.04
CA VAL A 119 0.68 -8.00 7.82
C VAL A 119 1.65 -7.03 7.14
N VAL A 120 2.27 -6.12 7.89
CA VAL A 120 3.28 -5.18 7.38
C VAL A 120 4.49 -5.92 6.79
N GLY A 121 4.97 -6.98 7.45
CA GLY A 121 6.06 -7.81 6.94
C GLY A 121 5.70 -8.48 5.61
N MET A 122 4.51 -9.06 5.50
CA MET A 122 4.01 -9.64 4.25
C MET A 122 3.88 -8.57 3.15
N MET A 123 3.37 -7.38 3.47
CA MET A 123 3.27 -6.27 2.53
C MET A 123 4.64 -5.85 2.00
N PHE A 124 5.65 -5.77 2.87
CA PHE A 124 7.00 -5.37 2.48
C PHE A 124 7.64 -6.40 1.52
N LEU A 125 7.52 -7.69 1.82
CA LEU A 125 8.00 -8.76 0.94
C LEU A 125 7.29 -8.73 -0.43
N ALA A 126 5.97 -8.54 -0.43
CA ALA A 126 5.19 -8.40 -1.66
C ALA A 126 5.62 -7.15 -2.45
N HIS A 127 5.90 -6.04 -1.79
CA HIS A 127 6.39 -4.81 -2.44
C HIS A 127 7.72 -5.02 -3.15
N ILE A 128 8.69 -5.68 -2.49
CA ILE A 128 9.98 -6.00 -3.11
C ILE A 128 9.77 -6.87 -4.37
N GLN A 129 8.91 -7.88 -4.28
CA GLN A 129 8.61 -8.74 -5.43
C GLN A 129 7.99 -7.94 -6.59
N ARG A 130 7.03 -7.04 -6.32
CA ARG A 130 6.39 -6.20 -7.35
C ARG A 130 7.34 -5.19 -7.98
N VAL A 131 8.22 -4.57 -7.18
CA VAL A 131 9.26 -3.66 -7.70
C VAL A 131 10.18 -4.41 -8.67
N LYS A 132 10.60 -5.63 -8.33
CA LYS A 132 11.40 -6.48 -9.22
C LYS A 132 10.64 -6.86 -10.51
N LEU A 133 9.38 -7.27 -10.40
CA LEU A 133 8.55 -7.63 -11.56
C LEU A 133 8.28 -6.46 -12.51
N LEU A 134 8.18 -5.23 -11.98
CA LEU A 134 8.04 -4.02 -12.79
C LEU A 134 9.38 -3.49 -13.32
N GLU A 135 10.50 -4.14 -12.96
CA GLU A 135 11.87 -3.70 -13.25
C GLU A 135 12.10 -2.25 -12.80
N MET A 136 11.52 -1.88 -11.66
CA MET A 136 11.75 -0.60 -11.03
C MET A 136 12.98 -0.68 -10.13
N PRO A 137 13.70 0.45 -9.90
CA PRO A 137 14.87 0.45 -9.03
C PRO A 137 14.56 -0.03 -7.61
N TRP A 138 15.52 -0.72 -6.99
CA TRP A 138 15.34 -1.29 -5.65
C TRP A 138 15.03 -0.23 -4.57
N TYR A 139 15.53 1.00 -4.75
CA TYR A 139 15.31 2.12 -3.82
C TYR A 139 13.83 2.53 -3.72
N MET A 140 12.96 2.11 -4.65
CA MET A 140 11.51 2.30 -4.52
C MET A 140 10.97 1.65 -3.23
N SER A 141 11.47 0.47 -2.86
CA SER A 141 11.07 -0.19 -1.60
C SER A 141 11.64 0.52 -0.37
N LEU A 142 12.87 1.04 -0.48
CA LEU A 142 13.51 1.78 0.60
C LEU A 142 12.75 3.08 0.91
N THR A 143 12.46 3.88 -0.11
CA THR A 143 11.70 5.13 0.04
C THR A 143 10.27 4.88 0.54
N TRP A 144 9.67 3.74 0.19
CA TRP A 144 8.35 3.35 0.69
C TRP A 144 8.35 3.13 2.20
N VAL A 145 9.34 2.37 2.72
CA VAL A 145 9.51 2.17 4.16
C VAL A 145 9.90 3.47 4.86
N LEU A 146 10.79 4.25 4.25
CA LEU A 146 11.28 5.51 4.82
C LEU A 146 10.13 6.47 5.14
N TYR A 147 9.18 6.64 4.21
CA TYR A 147 7.99 7.47 4.46
C TYR A 147 7.22 6.99 5.70
N ARG A 148 6.98 5.68 5.82
CA ARG A 148 6.24 5.10 6.94
C ARG A 148 6.96 5.30 8.27
N VAL A 149 8.28 5.09 8.31
CA VAL A 149 9.08 5.30 9.52
C VAL A 149 9.11 6.78 9.92
N MET A 150 9.26 7.70 8.96
CA MET A 150 9.22 9.14 9.25
C MET A 150 7.86 9.57 9.83
N VAL A 151 6.76 9.09 9.27
CA VAL A 151 5.43 9.36 9.81
C VAL A 151 5.27 8.79 11.21
N LEU A 152 5.69 7.54 11.45
CA LEU A 152 5.63 6.92 12.78
C LEU A 152 6.41 7.75 13.82
N TRP A 153 7.58 8.28 13.45
CA TRP A 153 8.39 9.13 14.33
C TRP A 153 7.75 10.48 14.65
N ILE A 154 6.86 10.99 13.80
CA ILE A 154 6.14 12.25 14.01
C ILE A 154 4.89 12.05 14.89
N ILE A 155 4.27 10.87 14.85
CA ILE A 155 2.98 10.61 15.54
C ILE A 155 3.12 9.92 16.90
N LEU A 156 4.26 9.28 17.18
CA LEU A 156 4.60 8.67 18.47
C LEU A 156 5.22 9.71 19.40
#